data_AF-A0A2S9FJ16-F1
#
_entry.id   AF-A0A2S9FJ16-F1
#
_cell.length_a   1.000
_cell.length_b   1.000
_cell.length_c   1.000
_cell.angle_alpha   90.00
_cell.angle_beta   90.00
_cell.angle_gamma   90.00
#
_symmetry.space_group_name_H-M   'P 1'
#
loop_
_entity.id
_entity.type
_entity.pdbx_description
1 polymer ?
#
loop_
_entity_poly.entity_id
_entity_poly.type
_entity_poly.pdbx_seq_one_letter_code
_entity_poly.pdbx_strand_id
1 'polypeptide(L)'
;NPKVQEEISRTLGFWLQLGVSGFRVDAVPFLFADDGAPGDPGVFDPYEYLGDVRNFVTRRLGNAVLLGEVNVPYKDQKKFFGGDDGDGLNMQFDFIGMQSIYLSLARGNARPLAKALRQRPKLDITSQWANFVRNHDELTLDKLSETERQEVFNAFGPDPDMQLYGRGLRRRLPSMLGGDERRMRMVYSLAFSLPGTP
;
A
#
# COMPACT_ATOMS: atom_id res chain seq x y z
N ASN A 1 13.32 7.24 20.11
CA ASN A 1 13.10 8.33 21.09
C ASN A 1 11.71 8.17 21.74
N PRO A 2 11.63 7.78 23.03
CA PRO A 2 10.36 7.50 23.71
C PRO A 2 9.38 8.67 23.76
N LYS A 3 9.86 9.92 23.87
CA LYS A 3 8.98 11.10 23.88
C LYS A 3 8.22 11.26 22.56
N VAL A 4 8.86 10.91 21.44
CA VAL A 4 8.21 10.95 20.11
C VAL A 4 7.11 9.89 20.02
N GLN A 5 7.40 8.68 20.51
CA GLN A 5 6.42 7.58 20.52
C GLN A 5 5.19 7.89 21.38
N GLU A 6 5.41 8.54 22.53
CA GLU A 6 4.34 9.01 23.41
C GLU A 6 3.46 10.06 22.71
N GLU A 7 4.05 11.05 22.04
CA GLU A 7 3.30 12.07 21.30
C GLU A 7 2.50 11.50 20.13
N ILE A 8 3.04 10.50 19.42
CA ILE A 8 2.30 9.76 18.39
C ILE A 8 1.07 9.08 19.03
N SER A 9 1.27 8.37 20.14
CA SER A 9 0.19 7.69 20.85
C SER A 9 -0.88 8.66 21.37
N ARG A 10 -0.47 9.80 21.94
CA ARG A 10 -1.39 10.88 22.37
C ARG A 10 -2.21 11.41 21.22
N THR A 11 -1.59 11.65 20.07
CA THR A 11 -2.27 12.13 18.86
C THR A 11 -3.30 11.13 18.35
N LEU A 12 -2.93 9.85 18.25
CA LEU A 12 -3.86 8.78 17.87
C LEU A 12 -5.02 8.69 18.86
N GLY A 13 -4.73 8.72 20.17
CA GLY A 13 -5.73 8.66 21.23
C GLY A 13 -6.72 9.82 21.18
N PHE A 14 -6.25 11.04 20.91
CA PHE A 14 -7.07 12.23 20.75
C PHE A 14 -8.10 12.05 19.62
N TRP A 15 -7.65 11.64 18.43
CA TRP A 15 -8.56 11.45 17.29
C TRP A 15 -9.53 10.28 17.48
N LEU A 16 -9.10 9.20 18.13
CA LEU A 16 -10.01 8.11 18.51
C LEU A 16 -11.09 8.58 19.47
N GLN A 17 -10.76 9.44 20.45
CA GLN A 17 -11.73 10.01 21.39
C GLN A 17 -12.78 10.89 20.67
N LEU A 18 -12.41 11.53 19.56
CA LEU A 18 -13.32 12.30 18.73
C LEU A 18 -14.20 11.43 17.79
N GLY A 19 -14.00 10.10 17.79
CA GLY A 19 -14.82 9.17 17.02
C GLY A 19 -14.26 8.75 15.66
N VAL A 20 -12.99 9.07 15.36
CA VAL A 20 -12.32 8.56 14.15
C VAL A 20 -12.21 7.03 14.22
N SER A 21 -12.58 6.33 13.14
CA SER A 21 -12.64 4.87 13.10
C SER A 21 -11.34 4.18 12.65
N GLY A 22 -10.28 4.94 12.39
CA GLY A 22 -9.01 4.38 11.93
C GLY A 22 -8.10 5.42 11.30
N PHE A 23 -6.89 4.99 10.94
CA PHE A 23 -5.86 5.86 10.39
C PHE A 23 -5.23 5.23 9.15
N ARG A 24 -5.02 6.06 8.12
CA ARG A 24 -4.00 5.78 7.12
C ARG A 24 -2.65 6.18 7.70
N VAL A 25 -1.75 5.23 7.85
CA VAL A 25 -0.37 5.47 8.28
C VAL A 25 0.48 5.67 7.05
N ASP A 26 0.93 6.91 6.86
CA ASP A 26 1.71 7.34 5.70
C ASP A 26 3.16 6.86 5.82
N ALA A 27 3.78 6.50 4.70
CA ALA A 27 5.21 6.19 4.61
C ALA A 27 5.75 5.25 5.72
N VAL A 28 4.99 4.21 6.11
CA VAL A 28 5.33 3.31 7.24
C VAL A 28 6.76 2.77 7.20
N PRO A 29 7.31 2.34 6.04
CA PRO A 29 8.69 1.82 5.98
C PRO A 29 9.77 2.85 6.35
N PHE A 30 9.45 4.14 6.34
CA PHE A 30 10.38 5.23 6.63
C PHE A 30 10.12 5.89 7.98
N LEU A 31 8.96 5.66 8.59
CA LEU A 31 8.65 6.16 9.94
C LEU A 31 9.59 5.57 10.99
N PHE A 32 10.09 4.37 10.73
CA PHE A 32 10.86 3.59 11.67
C PHE A 32 12.16 3.15 10.98
N ALA A 33 13.26 3.83 11.30
CA ALA A 33 14.58 3.42 10.85
C ALA A 33 15.18 2.44 11.87
N ASP A 34 15.81 1.37 11.38
CA ASP A 34 16.67 0.52 12.22
C ASP A 34 17.86 1.37 12.70
N ASP A 35 17.78 1.91 13.92
CA ASP A 35 18.87 2.66 14.55
C ASP A 35 19.70 1.74 15.47
N GLY A 36 20.39 0.77 14.85
CA GLY A 36 21.22 -0.18 15.59
C GLY A 36 22.54 -0.51 14.91
N ALA A 37 23.63 -0.45 15.67
CA ALA A 37 24.79 -1.28 15.37
C ALA A 37 24.43 -2.75 15.66
N PRO A 38 24.88 -3.73 14.85
CA PRO A 38 24.58 -5.13 15.11
C PRO A 38 25.00 -5.55 16.52
N GLY A 39 24.07 -6.06 17.33
CA GLY A 39 24.35 -6.63 18.65
C GLY A 39 24.10 -5.74 19.88
N ASP A 40 23.50 -4.55 19.71
CA ASP A 40 23.07 -3.72 20.86
C ASP A 40 21.65 -4.13 21.33
N PRO A 41 21.45 -4.50 22.62
CA PRO A 41 20.13 -4.86 23.16
C PRO A 41 19.15 -3.67 23.31
N GLY A 42 19.57 -2.43 23.03
CA GLY A 42 18.72 -1.24 23.04
C GLY A 42 18.15 -0.83 21.67
N VAL A 43 18.28 -1.67 20.63
CA VAL A 43 17.87 -1.34 19.26
C VAL A 43 16.35 -1.27 19.15
N PHE A 44 15.86 -0.16 18.59
CA PHE A 44 14.45 0.02 18.30
C PHE A 44 14.02 -0.95 17.20
N ASP A 45 13.08 -1.84 17.49
CA ASP A 45 12.46 -2.70 16.48
C ASP A 45 11.22 -1.98 15.88
N PRO A 46 11.26 -1.63 14.58
CA PRO A 46 10.17 -0.95 13.90
C PRO A 46 8.87 -1.76 13.85
N TYR A 47 8.98 -3.09 13.79
CA TYR A 47 7.84 -4.00 13.68
C TYR A 47 7.19 -4.23 15.05
N GLU A 48 7.98 -4.38 16.11
CA GLU A 48 7.47 -4.46 17.49
C GLU A 48 6.70 -3.19 17.84
N TYR A 49 7.27 -2.02 17.55
CA TYR A 49 6.60 -0.74 17.81
C TYR A 49 5.30 -0.58 17.00
N LEU A 50 5.25 -1.08 15.77
CA LEU A 50 4.02 -1.09 14.97
C LEU A 50 2.93 -1.94 15.64
N GLY A 51 3.32 -3.08 16.23
CA GLY A 51 2.46 -3.92 17.07
C GLY A 51 1.96 -3.19 18.32
N ASP A 52 2.83 -2.43 18.99
CA ASP A 52 2.45 -1.57 20.12
C ASP A 52 1.42 -0.51 19.73
N VAL A 53 1.59 0.13 18.57
CA VAL A 53 0.63 1.10 18.03
C VAL A 53 -0.71 0.42 17.72
N ARG A 54 -0.69 -0.76 17.09
CA ARG A 54 -1.89 -1.57 16.84
C ARG A 54 -2.62 -1.93 18.13
N ASN A 55 -1.89 -2.37 19.15
CA ASN A 55 -2.41 -2.69 20.49
C ASN A 55 -3.00 -1.46 21.19
N PHE A 56 -2.32 -0.31 21.11
CA PHE A 56 -2.78 0.94 21.69
C PHE A 56 -4.13 1.39 21.12
N VAL A 57 -4.28 1.30 19.80
CA VAL A 57 -5.48 1.70 19.05
C VAL A 57 -6.64 0.75 19.34
N THR A 58 -6.42 -0.57 19.21
CA THR A 58 -7.48 -1.58 19.40
C THR A 58 -8.01 -1.67 20.82
N ARG A 59 -7.17 -1.46 21.84
CA ARG A 59 -7.63 -1.39 23.25
C ARG A 59 -8.58 -0.22 23.52
N ARG A 60 -8.50 0.85 22.74
CA ARG A 60 -9.38 2.03 22.88
C ARG A 60 -10.63 1.91 22.03
N LEU A 61 -10.49 1.41 20.82
CA LEU A 61 -11.59 1.20 19.89
C LEU A 61 -11.37 -0.12 19.14
N GLY A 62 -12.10 -1.16 19.56
CA GLY A 62 -11.86 -2.54 19.11
C GLY A 62 -12.04 -2.76 17.60
N ASN A 63 -12.83 -1.91 16.94
CA ASN A 63 -13.04 -1.93 15.49
C ASN A 63 -12.22 -0.87 14.73
N ALA A 64 -11.24 -0.23 15.37
CA ALA A 64 -10.36 0.72 14.69
C ALA A 64 -9.39 0.01 13.73
N VAL A 65 -9.12 0.66 12.60
CA VAL A 65 -8.29 0.12 11.51
C VAL A 65 -7.03 0.95 11.30
N LEU A 66 -5.89 0.29 11.10
CA LEU A 66 -4.65 0.88 10.61
C LEU A 66 -4.40 0.43 9.18
N LEU A 67 -4.42 1.38 8.24
CA LEU A 67 -4.13 1.17 6.82
C LEU A 67 -2.76 1.76 6.50
N GLY A 68 -1.75 0.92 6.27
CA GLY A 68 -0.41 1.39 5.96
C GLY A 68 -0.19 1.62 4.47
N GLU A 69 0.51 2.71 4.18
CA GLU A 69 1.17 2.91 2.91
C GLU A 69 2.55 2.25 2.92
N VAL A 70 2.63 1.06 2.34
CA VAL A 70 3.84 0.23 2.35
C VAL A 70 4.17 -0.18 0.91
N ASN A 71 5.01 0.59 0.22
CA ASN A 71 5.40 0.31 -1.16
C ASN A 71 6.73 -0.48 -1.25
N VAL A 72 6.76 -1.70 -0.71
CA VAL A 72 7.89 -2.64 -0.77
C VAL A 72 7.47 -3.98 -1.40
N PRO A 73 8.39 -4.91 -1.74
CA PRO A 73 8.02 -6.23 -2.24
C PRO A 73 7.10 -7.01 -1.28
N TYR A 74 6.23 -7.87 -1.82
CA TYR A 74 5.27 -8.67 -1.03
C TYR A 74 5.88 -9.42 0.17
N LYS A 75 7.08 -9.99 -0.01
CA LYS A 75 7.79 -10.71 1.06
C LYS A 75 8.07 -9.83 2.27
N ASP A 76 8.31 -8.54 2.04
CA ASP A 76 8.65 -7.56 3.06
C ASP A 76 7.37 -6.91 3.61
N GLN A 77 6.34 -6.71 2.77
CA GLN A 77 5.00 -6.25 3.20
C GLN A 77 4.39 -7.17 4.27
N LYS A 78 4.64 -8.49 4.21
CA LYS A 78 4.14 -9.44 5.23
C LYS A 78 4.61 -9.07 6.64
N LYS A 79 5.83 -8.53 6.79
CA LYS A 79 6.36 -8.12 8.11
C LYS A 79 5.55 -6.98 8.71
N PHE A 80 5.09 -6.03 7.89
CA PHE A 80 4.26 -4.91 8.33
C PHE A 80 2.82 -5.31 8.70
N PHE A 81 2.35 -6.49 8.29
CA PHE A 81 1.11 -7.09 8.81
C PHE A 81 1.30 -7.70 10.21
N GLY A 82 2.51 -7.78 10.76
CA GLY A 82 2.81 -8.53 11.99
C GLY A 82 3.26 -9.96 11.74
N GLY A 83 3.77 -10.25 10.54
CA GLY A 83 4.35 -11.57 10.23
C GLY A 83 3.32 -12.70 10.26
N ASP A 84 3.56 -13.70 11.12
CA ASP A 84 2.66 -14.84 11.32
C ASP A 84 1.60 -14.58 12.40
N ASP A 85 1.83 -13.62 13.30
CA ASP A 85 0.92 -13.30 14.41
C ASP A 85 -0.16 -12.28 14.02
N GLY A 86 0.04 -11.52 12.93
CA GLY A 86 -0.97 -10.60 12.40
C GLY A 86 -1.22 -9.35 13.27
N ASP A 87 -0.30 -9.04 14.18
CA ASP A 87 -0.41 -7.99 15.20
C ASP A 87 0.07 -6.61 14.73
N GLY A 88 0.44 -6.45 13.45
CA GLY A 88 0.84 -5.19 12.85
C GLY A 88 -0.33 -4.39 12.26
N LEU A 89 -0.16 -3.89 11.04
CA LEU A 89 -1.22 -3.18 10.32
C LEU A 89 -2.41 -4.10 10.02
N ASN A 90 -3.63 -3.57 10.06
CA ASN A 90 -4.79 -4.29 9.54
C ASN A 90 -4.75 -4.41 8.03
N MET A 91 -4.40 -3.31 7.39
CA MET A 91 -4.54 -3.18 5.96
C MET A 91 -3.29 -2.57 5.36
N GLN A 92 -2.98 -2.99 4.13
CA GLN A 92 -1.95 -2.37 3.32
C GLN A 92 -2.46 -2.18 1.90
N PHE A 93 -2.06 -1.08 1.27
CA PHE A 93 -2.32 -0.86 -0.15
C PHE A 93 -1.58 -1.91 -1.00
N ASP A 94 -2.31 -2.53 -1.93
CA ASP A 94 -1.69 -3.45 -2.88
C ASP A 94 -1.08 -2.70 -4.08
N PHE A 95 0.10 -2.12 -3.87
CA PHE A 95 0.86 -1.42 -4.91
C PHE A 95 1.25 -2.36 -6.07
N ILE A 96 1.64 -3.60 -5.80
CA ILE A 96 2.10 -4.54 -6.83
C ILE A 96 0.91 -4.99 -7.69
N GLY A 97 -0.23 -5.28 -7.07
CA GLY A 97 -1.48 -5.56 -7.78
C GLY A 97 -1.91 -4.39 -8.65
N MET A 98 -1.89 -3.17 -8.12
CA MET A 98 -2.22 -1.94 -8.86
C MET A 98 -1.32 -1.77 -10.09
N GLN A 99 0.01 -1.88 -9.95
CA GLN A 99 0.94 -1.80 -11.08
C GLN A 99 0.69 -2.89 -12.13
N SER A 100 0.36 -4.09 -11.66
CA SER A 100 0.05 -5.24 -12.52
C SER A 100 -1.27 -5.10 -13.26
N ILE A 101 -2.24 -4.36 -12.73
CA ILE A 101 -3.46 -3.96 -13.45
C ILE A 101 -3.06 -3.14 -14.69
N TYR A 102 -2.26 -2.10 -14.53
CA TYR A 102 -1.84 -1.26 -15.66
C TYR A 102 -1.03 -2.01 -16.70
N LEU A 103 -0.10 -2.86 -16.27
CA LEU A 103 0.64 -3.70 -17.21
C LEU A 103 -0.27 -4.66 -17.97
N SER A 104 -1.28 -5.23 -17.29
CA SER A 104 -2.27 -6.11 -17.94
C SER A 104 -3.12 -5.35 -18.96
N LEU A 105 -3.51 -4.10 -18.65
CA LEU A 105 -4.25 -3.23 -19.55
C LEU A 105 -3.42 -2.83 -20.77
N ALA A 106 -2.14 -2.45 -20.58
CA ALA A 106 -1.24 -2.10 -21.67
C ALA A 106 -1.04 -3.28 -22.65
N ARG A 107 -0.92 -4.50 -22.11
CA ARG A 107 -0.72 -5.73 -22.88
C ARG A 107 -2.01 -6.35 -23.44
N GLY A 108 -3.19 -5.89 -23.00
CA GLY A 108 -4.45 -6.58 -23.28
C GLY A 108 -4.48 -8.03 -22.78
N ASN A 109 -3.76 -8.32 -21.68
CA ASN A 109 -3.50 -9.68 -21.22
C ASN A 109 -3.55 -9.72 -19.68
N ALA A 110 -4.42 -10.56 -19.11
CA ALA A 110 -4.61 -10.66 -17.65
C ALA A 110 -3.49 -11.40 -16.90
N ARG A 111 -2.53 -12.01 -17.60
CA ARG A 111 -1.46 -12.81 -16.98
C ARG A 111 -0.62 -12.05 -15.94
N PRO A 112 -0.21 -10.78 -16.13
CA PRO A 112 0.54 -10.04 -15.11
C PRO A 112 -0.23 -9.89 -13.80
N LEU A 113 -1.50 -9.48 -13.85
CA LEU A 113 -2.34 -9.38 -12.67
C LEU A 113 -2.55 -10.75 -12.01
N ALA A 114 -2.86 -11.79 -12.80
CA ALA A 114 -3.04 -13.13 -12.26
C ALA A 114 -1.75 -13.68 -11.60
N LYS A 115 -0.57 -13.30 -12.09
CA LYS A 115 0.71 -13.60 -11.45
C LYS A 115 0.85 -12.87 -10.13
N ALA A 116 0.59 -11.55 -10.10
CA ALA A 116 0.68 -10.75 -8.88
C ALA A 116 -0.25 -11.26 -7.77
N LEU A 117 -1.50 -11.62 -8.11
CA LEU A 117 -2.45 -12.18 -7.13
C LEU A 117 -1.97 -13.51 -6.53
N ARG A 118 -1.37 -14.39 -7.34
CA ARG A 118 -0.79 -15.66 -6.85
C ARG A 118 0.48 -15.47 -6.01
N GLN A 119 1.15 -14.33 -6.15
CA GLN A 119 2.35 -13.99 -5.39
C GLN A 119 2.03 -13.30 -4.05
N ARG A 120 0.78 -12.90 -3.82
CA ARG A 120 0.37 -12.33 -2.54
C ARG A 120 0.62 -13.35 -1.43
N PRO A 121 1.26 -12.96 -0.32
CA PRO A 121 1.41 -13.84 0.84
C PRO A 121 0.03 -14.16 1.41
N LYS A 122 -0.07 -15.33 2.05
CA LYS A 122 -1.20 -15.63 2.92
C LYS A 122 -1.13 -14.68 4.13
N LEU A 123 -2.23 -13.98 4.38
CA LEU A 123 -2.37 -13.07 5.51
C LEU A 123 -3.09 -13.75 6.68
N ASP A 124 -2.97 -13.16 7.87
CA ASP A 124 -3.85 -13.48 8.99
C ASP A 124 -5.31 -13.12 8.69
N ILE A 125 -6.26 -13.77 9.35
CA ILE A 125 -7.69 -13.55 9.16
C ILE A 125 -8.14 -12.12 9.53
N THR A 126 -7.37 -11.43 10.38
CA THR A 126 -7.64 -10.05 10.80
C THR A 126 -6.99 -9.00 9.89
N SER A 127 -6.23 -9.45 8.88
CA SER A 127 -5.53 -8.59 7.92
C SER A 127 -6.17 -8.60 6.53
N GLN A 128 -6.03 -7.50 5.77
CA GLN A 128 -6.67 -7.37 4.46
C GLN A 128 -5.89 -6.47 3.49
N TRP A 129 -5.94 -6.78 2.18
CA TRP A 129 -5.42 -5.88 1.14
C TRP A 129 -6.40 -4.73 0.85
N ALA A 130 -5.89 -3.52 0.70
CA ALA A 130 -6.63 -2.39 0.13
C ALA A 130 -6.33 -2.30 -1.38
N ASN A 131 -7.32 -2.67 -2.20
CA ASN A 131 -7.23 -2.62 -3.65
C ASN A 131 -7.49 -1.19 -4.12
N PHE A 132 -6.69 -0.70 -5.06
CA PHE A 132 -6.88 0.63 -5.62
C PHE A 132 -6.37 0.68 -7.05
N VAL A 133 -6.87 1.65 -7.83
CA VAL A 133 -6.47 1.85 -9.23
C VAL A 133 -5.73 3.17 -9.43
N ARG A 134 -6.01 4.18 -8.59
CA ARG A 134 -5.29 5.45 -8.48
C ARG A 134 -5.49 6.02 -7.08
N ASN A 135 -4.57 6.88 -6.67
CA ASN A 135 -4.63 7.69 -5.45
C ASN A 135 -4.34 9.17 -5.82
N HIS A 136 -4.03 9.98 -4.81
CA HIS A 136 -3.71 11.41 -4.99
C HIS A 136 -2.30 11.64 -5.55
N ASP A 137 -1.37 10.72 -5.30
CA ASP A 137 0.01 10.76 -5.80
C ASP A 137 0.11 10.32 -7.26
N GLU A 138 1.33 10.31 -7.81
CA GLU A 138 1.59 9.70 -9.11
C GLU A 138 1.27 8.20 -9.12
N LEU A 139 0.93 7.68 -10.29
CA LEU A 139 0.88 6.25 -10.52
C LEU A 139 2.33 5.73 -10.51
N THR A 140 2.81 5.24 -9.37
CA THR A 140 4.14 4.65 -9.24
C THR A 140 4.21 3.27 -9.90
N LEU A 141 5.25 3.02 -10.69
CA LEU A 141 5.52 1.79 -11.46
C LEU A 141 6.88 1.20 -11.11
N ASP A 142 7.33 1.40 -9.88
CA ASP A 142 8.66 1.07 -9.38
C ASP A 142 8.87 -0.43 -9.08
N LYS A 143 7.81 -1.25 -9.14
CA LYS A 143 7.87 -2.71 -8.99
C LYS A 143 7.83 -3.44 -10.33
N LEU A 144 7.67 -2.72 -11.43
CA LEU A 144 7.80 -3.25 -12.79
C LEU A 144 9.27 -3.21 -13.25
N SER A 145 9.65 -4.13 -14.13
CA SER A 145 10.92 -4.02 -14.85
C SER A 145 10.91 -2.77 -15.74
N GLU A 146 12.10 -2.29 -16.13
CA GLU A 146 12.22 -1.11 -17.01
C GLU A 146 11.45 -1.28 -18.33
N THR A 147 11.51 -2.47 -18.94
CA THR A 147 10.77 -2.78 -20.16
C THR A 147 9.26 -2.75 -19.93
N GLU A 148 8.77 -3.39 -18.87
CA GLU A 148 7.34 -3.40 -18.52
C GLU A 148 6.83 -2.00 -18.21
N ARG A 149 7.62 -1.21 -17.49
CA ARG A 149 7.31 0.19 -17.20
C ARG A 149 7.21 1.00 -18.48
N GLN A 150 8.12 0.80 -19.44
CA GLN A 150 8.07 1.50 -20.72
C GLN A 150 6.81 1.13 -21.52
N GLU A 151 6.35 -0.12 -21.48
CA GLU A 151 5.07 -0.52 -22.09
C GLU A 151 3.89 0.27 -21.50
N VAL A 152 3.86 0.43 -20.17
CA VAL A 152 2.83 1.20 -19.47
C VAL A 152 2.92 2.69 -19.80
N PHE A 153 4.13 3.26 -19.86
CA PHE A 153 4.33 4.65 -20.29
C PHE A 153 3.85 4.87 -21.72
N ASN A 154 4.23 4.01 -22.67
CA ASN A 154 3.79 4.13 -24.06
C ASN A 154 2.26 4.09 -24.21
N ALA A 155 1.58 3.26 -23.41
CA ALA A 155 0.13 3.13 -23.46
C ALA A 155 -0.62 4.27 -22.76
N PHE A 156 -0.13 4.73 -21.60
CA PHE A 156 -0.91 5.60 -20.71
C PHE A 156 -0.27 6.96 -20.41
N GLY A 157 0.92 7.25 -20.90
CA GLY A 157 1.58 8.55 -20.75
C GLY A 157 2.83 8.67 -21.61
N PRO A 158 2.69 8.66 -22.95
CA PRO A 158 3.83 8.64 -23.87
C PRO A 158 4.60 9.97 -23.89
N ASP A 159 3.93 11.07 -23.53
CA ASP A 159 4.55 12.38 -23.41
C ASP A 159 5.42 12.45 -22.15
N PRO A 160 6.71 12.86 -22.23
CA PRO A 160 7.58 13.06 -21.07
C PRO A 160 6.95 13.93 -19.97
N ASP A 161 6.14 14.92 -20.33
CA ASP A 161 5.45 15.78 -19.36
C ASP A 161 4.32 15.04 -18.62
N MET A 162 3.93 13.84 -19.03
CA MET A 162 3.00 12.99 -18.27
C MET A 162 3.71 12.09 -17.25
N GLN A 163 5.02 11.97 -17.35
CA GLN A 163 5.86 11.09 -16.54
C GLN A 163 6.48 11.86 -15.37
N LEU A 164 6.75 11.16 -14.28
CA LEU A 164 7.34 11.74 -13.08
C LEU A 164 8.42 10.81 -12.51
N TYR A 165 9.56 11.39 -12.14
CA TYR A 165 10.71 10.70 -11.53
C TYR A 165 11.25 9.49 -12.32
N GLY A 166 10.96 9.40 -13.63
CA GLY A 166 11.29 8.24 -14.46
C GLY A 166 10.61 6.93 -14.06
N ARG A 167 9.68 6.97 -13.07
CA ARG A 167 9.07 5.78 -12.48
C ARG A 167 7.56 5.85 -12.32
N GLY A 168 6.91 6.95 -12.66
CA GLY A 168 5.46 7.07 -12.52
C GLY A 168 4.78 8.00 -13.50
N LEU A 169 3.45 7.99 -13.46
CA LEU A 169 2.58 8.81 -14.30
C LEU A 169 1.74 9.77 -13.46
N ARG A 170 1.79 11.08 -13.77
CA ARG A 170 1.00 12.12 -13.10
C ARG A 170 -0.36 12.34 -13.79
N ARG A 171 -1.08 11.25 -14.06
CA ARG A 171 -2.39 11.25 -14.74
C ARG A 171 -3.48 10.61 -13.89
N ARG A 172 -4.73 10.95 -14.19
CA ARG A 172 -5.93 10.35 -13.61
C ARG A 172 -6.42 9.20 -14.50
N LEU A 173 -7.15 8.25 -13.92
CA LEU A 173 -7.63 7.07 -14.66
C LEU A 173 -8.43 7.42 -15.93
N PRO A 174 -9.41 8.36 -15.90
CA PRO A 174 -10.19 8.67 -17.10
C PRO A 174 -9.33 9.18 -18.26
N SER A 175 -8.34 10.04 -17.99
CA SER A 175 -7.48 10.59 -19.04
C SER A 175 -6.52 9.56 -19.62
N MET A 176 -6.07 8.59 -18.82
CA MET A 176 -5.28 7.45 -19.30
C MET A 176 -6.08 6.51 -20.20
N LEU A 177 -7.39 6.40 -19.98
CA LEU A 177 -8.27 5.54 -20.77
C LEU A 177 -8.95 6.27 -21.94
N GLY A 178 -8.54 7.52 -22.24
CA GLY A 178 -9.12 8.31 -23.33
C GLY A 178 -10.58 8.70 -23.12
N GLY A 179 -11.06 8.71 -21.86
CA GLY A 179 -12.46 8.97 -21.54
C GLY A 179 -13.42 7.82 -21.90
N ASP A 180 -12.91 6.64 -22.28
CA ASP A 180 -13.75 5.50 -22.64
C ASP A 180 -14.44 4.90 -21.39
N GLU A 181 -15.76 5.10 -21.30
CA GLU A 181 -16.58 4.58 -20.21
C GLU A 181 -16.54 3.07 -20.06
N ARG A 182 -16.46 2.32 -21.16
CA ARG A 182 -16.44 0.85 -21.11
C ARG A 182 -15.15 0.37 -20.44
N ARG A 183 -14.03 0.99 -20.78
CA ARG A 183 -12.74 0.73 -20.14
C ARG A 183 -12.75 1.12 -18.67
N MET A 184 -13.31 2.28 -18.32
CA MET A 184 -13.43 2.71 -16.92
C MET A 184 -14.27 1.74 -16.09
N ARG A 185 -15.46 1.35 -16.58
CA ARG A 185 -16.34 0.38 -15.90
C ARG A 185 -15.65 -0.96 -15.72
N MET A 186 -14.89 -1.43 -16.70
CA MET A 186 -14.12 -2.67 -16.58
C MET A 186 -13.05 -2.58 -15.48
N VAL A 187 -12.28 -1.48 -15.43
CA VAL A 187 -11.25 -1.27 -14.39
C VAL A 187 -11.86 -1.24 -12.99
N TYR A 188 -12.98 -0.53 -12.80
CA TYR A 188 -13.66 -0.51 -11.49
C TYR A 188 -14.31 -1.84 -11.13
N SER A 189 -14.92 -2.53 -12.10
CA SER A 189 -15.47 -3.88 -11.88
C SER A 189 -14.38 -4.84 -11.42
N LEU A 190 -13.20 -4.77 -12.03
CA LEU A 190 -12.04 -5.53 -11.62
C LEU A 190 -11.65 -5.18 -10.18
N ALA A 191 -11.43 -3.90 -9.87
CA ALA A 191 -11.05 -3.44 -8.53
C ALA A 191 -12.02 -3.92 -7.43
N PHE A 192 -13.34 -3.87 -7.69
CA PHE A 192 -14.38 -4.31 -6.76
C PHE A 192 -14.50 -5.84 -6.62
N SER A 193 -14.00 -6.60 -7.61
CA SER A 193 -14.04 -8.07 -7.62
C SER A 193 -12.77 -8.74 -7.11
N LEU A 194 -11.67 -7.99 -6.98
CA LEU A 194 -10.41 -8.52 -6.47
C LEU A 194 -10.51 -8.85 -4.97
N PRO A 195 -9.82 -9.89 -4.48
CA PRO A 195 -9.77 -10.18 -3.06
C PRO A 195 -9.14 -9.00 -2.32
N GLY A 196 -9.85 -8.41 -1.36
CA GLY A 196 -9.46 -7.18 -0.67
C GLY A 196 -10.64 -6.23 -0.50
N THR A 197 -10.35 -5.05 0.03
CA THR A 197 -11.31 -3.94 0.16
C THR A 197 -10.95 -2.87 -0.88
N PRO A 198 -11.88 -2.49 -1.77
CA PRO A 198 -11.64 -1.45 -2.78
C PRO A 198 -11.72 -0.02 -2.25
#